data_AF-A0A660QU16-F1
#
_entry.id   AF-A0A660QU16-F1
#
_cell.length_a   1.000
_cell.length_b   1.000
_cell.length_c   1.000
_cell.angle_alpha   90.00
_cell.angle_beta   90.00
_cell.angle_gamma   90.00
#
_symmetry.space_group_name_H-M   'P 1'
#
loop_
_entity.id
_entity.type
_entity.pdbx_description
1 polymer ?
#
loop_
_entity_poly.entity_id
_entity_poly.type
_entity_poly.pdbx_seq_one_letter_code
_entity_poly.pdbx_strand_id
1 'polypeptide(L)'
;PSSIPPVVVQGTMDMGTAILEAAALSFLGLGIQPPAPDWGLMVSEGKNYFLNYWWIPTFPGLFIFLLVMSFNLLGDLVRESVDPRLRRRFF
;
A
#
# COMPACT_ATOMS: atom_id res chain seq x y z
N PRO A 1 -2.05 21.75 -22.11
CA PRO A 1 -2.29 22.57 -20.91
C PRO A 1 -3.60 22.14 -20.20
N SER A 2 -3.50 21.09 -19.37
CA SER A 2 -4.45 20.65 -18.30
C SER A 2 -4.36 19.12 -18.04
N SER A 3 -3.15 18.54 -18.10
CA SER A 3 -2.93 17.08 -17.90
C SER A 3 -2.26 16.75 -16.57
N ILE A 4 -1.77 17.75 -15.86
CA ILE A 4 -1.13 17.63 -14.53
C ILE A 4 -2.12 17.10 -13.46
N PRO A 5 -3.42 17.51 -13.45
CA PRO A 5 -4.40 17.03 -12.49
C PRO A 5 -4.57 15.49 -12.42
N PRO A 6 -4.85 14.77 -13.54
CA PRO A 6 -5.06 13.31 -13.48
C PRO A 6 -3.78 12.49 -13.25
N VAL A 7 -2.60 12.98 -13.66
CA VAL A 7 -1.33 12.22 -13.52
C VAL A 7 -0.91 12.10 -12.05
N VAL A 8 -1.12 13.15 -11.26
CA VAL A 8 -0.79 13.14 -9.82
C VAL A 8 -1.74 12.21 -9.06
N VAL A 9 -3.04 12.23 -9.40
CA VAL A 9 -4.04 11.34 -8.82
C VAL A 9 -3.71 9.87 -9.14
N GLN A 10 -3.46 9.57 -10.41
CA GLN A 10 -3.10 8.22 -10.86
C GLN A 10 -1.82 7.74 -10.18
N GLY A 11 -0.77 8.57 -10.13
CA GLY A 11 0.49 8.20 -9.49
C GLY A 11 0.36 7.89 -7.98
N THR A 12 -0.62 8.50 -7.30
CA THR A 12 -0.86 8.22 -5.87
C THR A 12 -1.59 6.88 -5.67
N MET A 13 -2.53 6.54 -6.56
CA MET A 13 -3.20 5.24 -6.56
C MET A 13 -2.27 4.10 -6.98
N ASP A 14 -1.38 4.36 -7.94
CA ASP A 14 -0.38 3.39 -8.41
C ASP A 14 0.61 3.01 -7.30
N MET A 15 0.88 3.92 -6.36
CA MET A 15 1.78 3.67 -5.22
C MET A 15 1.25 2.58 -4.27
N GLY A 16 -0.05 2.60 -3.96
CA GLY A 16 -0.67 1.57 -3.10
C GLY A 16 -0.56 0.17 -3.74
N THR A 17 -0.78 0.10 -5.05
CA THR A 17 -0.62 -1.12 -5.84
C THR A 17 0.83 -1.61 -5.86
N ALA A 18 1.79 -0.71 -6.12
CA ALA A 18 3.21 -1.05 -6.16
C ALA A 18 3.73 -1.59 -4.81
N ILE A 19 3.26 -1.03 -3.68
CA ILE A 19 3.58 -1.53 -2.34
C ILE A 19 3.05 -2.95 -2.15
N LEU A 20 1.81 -3.21 -2.56
CA LEU A 20 1.20 -4.54 -2.43
C LEU A 20 1.92 -5.57 -3.31
N GLU A 21 2.30 -5.21 -4.53
CA GLU A 21 3.10 -6.05 -5.43
C GLU A 21 4.48 -6.36 -4.84
N ALA A 22 5.19 -5.35 -4.32
CA ALA A 22 6.48 -5.55 -3.68
C ALA A 22 6.39 -6.46 -2.44
N ALA A 23 5.36 -6.27 -1.61
CA ALA A 23 5.09 -7.13 -0.46
C ALA A 23 4.75 -8.57 -0.89
N ALA A 24 3.99 -8.75 -1.97
CA ALA A 24 3.64 -10.05 -2.52
C ALA A 24 4.88 -10.79 -3.06
N LEU A 25 5.75 -10.09 -3.80
CA LEU A 25 7.03 -10.65 -4.27
C LEU A 25 7.92 -11.05 -3.09
N SER A 26 7.99 -10.21 -2.05
CA SER A 26 8.76 -10.51 -0.85
C SER A 26 8.20 -11.69 -0.06
N PHE A 27 6.88 -11.82 0.00
CA PHE A 27 6.20 -12.99 0.56
C PHE A 27 6.52 -14.29 -0.20
N LEU A 28 6.68 -14.20 -1.52
CA LEU A 28 7.12 -15.32 -2.36
C LEU A 28 8.63 -15.61 -2.25
N GLY A 29 9.40 -14.81 -1.51
CA GLY A 29 10.85 -14.95 -1.36
C GLY A 29 11.66 -14.30 -2.48
N LEU A 30 11.03 -13.49 -3.33
CA LEU A 30 11.67 -12.74 -4.41
C LEU A 30 12.04 -11.30 -4.01
N GLY A 31 11.85 -10.96 -2.73
CA GLY A 31 12.10 -9.63 -2.18
C GLY A 31 13.47 -9.49 -1.52
N ILE A 32 13.53 -8.58 -0.55
CA ILE A 32 14.75 -8.31 0.24
C ILE A 32 15.07 -9.55 1.07
N GLN A 33 16.32 -10.02 1.00
CA GLN A 33 16.80 -11.15 1.80
C GLN A 33 17.35 -10.69 3.15
N PRO A 34 17.30 -11.55 4.19
CA PRO A 34 17.96 -11.29 5.47
C PRO A 34 19.44 -10.94 5.26
N PRO A 35 20.03 -10.00 6.04
CA PRO A 35 19.62 -9.54 7.38
C PRO A 35 18.71 -8.30 7.41
N ALA A 36 18.39 -7.71 6.25
CA ALA A 36 17.56 -6.51 6.21
C ALA A 36 16.08 -6.87 6.53
N PRO A 37 15.39 -6.06 7.36
CA PRO A 37 14.00 -6.33 7.72
C PRO A 37 13.07 -6.05 6.54
N ASP A 38 12.25 -7.04 6.18
CA ASP A 38 11.24 -6.95 5.13
C ASP A 38 9.90 -7.49 5.62
N TRP A 39 8.85 -6.67 5.60
CA TRP A 39 7.55 -7.05 6.14
C TRP A 39 6.87 -8.16 5.34
N GLY A 40 7.02 -8.21 4.01
CA GLY A 40 6.41 -9.26 3.18
C GLY A 40 7.06 -10.62 3.45
N LEU A 41 8.39 -10.63 3.58
CA LEU A 41 9.12 -11.83 3.96
C LEU A 41 8.77 -12.28 5.38
N MET A 42 8.67 -11.36 6.34
CA MET A 42 8.29 -11.67 7.74
C MET A 42 6.89 -12.32 7.84
N VAL A 43 5.93 -11.90 7.00
CA VAL A 43 4.62 -12.58 6.91
C VAL A 43 4.78 -14.02 6.40
N SER A 44 5.67 -14.25 5.43
CA SER A 44 5.91 -15.58 4.87
C SER A 44 6.59 -16.51 5.88
N GLU A 45 7.64 -16.04 6.55
CA GLU A 45 8.35 -16.80 7.58
C GLU A 45 7.46 -17.08 8.80
N GLY A 46 6.60 -16.12 9.16
CA GLY A 46 5.66 -16.22 10.27
C GLY A 46 4.61 -17.34 10.11
N LYS A 47 4.39 -17.87 8.90
CA LYS A 47 3.49 -19.03 8.68
C LYS A 47 3.89 -20.24 9.51
N ASN A 48 5.20 -20.50 9.64
CA ASN A 48 5.73 -21.64 10.40
C ASN A 48 5.56 -21.45 11.92
N TYR A 49 5.42 -20.21 12.36
CA TYR A 49 5.32 -19.84 13.75
C TYR A 49 3.89 -19.48 14.17
N PHE A 50 2.92 -19.49 13.26
CA PHE A 50 1.57 -18.96 13.51
C PHE A 50 0.87 -19.56 14.72
N LEU A 51 1.00 -20.88 14.94
CA LEU A 51 0.36 -21.56 16.07
C LEU A 51 0.94 -21.19 17.44
N ASN A 52 2.22 -20.81 17.49
CA ASN A 52 2.92 -20.50 18.74
C ASN A 52 3.13 -18.98 18.95
N TYR A 53 3.27 -18.25 17.85
CA TYR A 53 3.68 -16.84 17.78
C TYR A 53 2.89 -16.13 16.67
N TRP A 54 1.56 -16.15 16.77
CA TRP A 54 0.65 -15.55 15.78
C TRP A 54 0.94 -14.08 15.48
N TRP A 55 1.49 -13.34 16.44
CA TRP A 55 1.82 -11.92 16.28
C TRP A 55 2.95 -11.65 15.28
N ILE A 56 3.85 -12.62 15.07
CA ILE A 56 5.00 -12.48 14.17
C ILE A 56 4.55 -12.18 12.73
N PRO A 57 3.64 -12.96 12.11
CA PRO A 57 3.08 -12.61 10.80
C PRO A 57 2.00 -11.51 10.86
N THR A 58 1.25 -11.39 11.97
CA THR A 58 0.13 -10.44 12.02
C THR A 58 0.57 -8.97 12.02
N PHE A 59 1.58 -8.58 12.79
CA PHE A 59 2.01 -7.18 12.86
C PHE A 59 2.57 -6.65 11.53
N PRO A 60 3.49 -7.35 10.84
CA PRO A 60 3.97 -6.92 9.53
C PRO A 60 2.83 -6.84 8.50
N GLY A 61 1.91 -7.80 8.51
CA GLY A 61 0.71 -7.76 7.66
C GLY A 61 -0.19 -6.56 7.94
N LEU A 62 -0.39 -6.21 9.21
CA LEU A 62 -1.15 -5.04 9.62
C LEU A 62 -0.47 -3.74 9.18
N PHE A 63 0.85 -3.64 9.28
CA PHE A 63 1.58 -2.45 8.85
C PHE A 63 1.53 -2.27 7.33
N ILE A 64 1.67 -3.34 6.54
CA ILE A 64 1.46 -3.28 5.09
C ILE A 64 0.04 -2.79 4.77
N PHE A 65 -0.96 -3.36 5.45
CA PHE A 65 -2.36 -2.97 5.27
C PHE A 65 -2.59 -1.47 5.58
N LEU A 66 -2.10 -0.98 6.72
CA LEU A 66 -2.24 0.43 7.10
C LEU A 66 -1.50 1.36 6.15
N LEU A 67 -0.32 0.95 5.66
CA LEU A 67 0.47 1.72 4.70
C LEU A 67 -0.29 1.86 3.37
N VAL A 68 -0.76 0.74 2.81
CA VAL A 68 -1.54 0.71 1.57
C VAL A 68 -2.84 1.52 1.73
N MET A 69 -3.55 1.35 2.84
CA MET A 69 -4.76 2.13 3.13
C MET A 69 -4.45 3.63 3.18
N SER A 70 -3.38 4.03 3.86
CA SER A 70 -3.00 5.45 3.97
C SER A 70 -2.71 6.06 2.61
N PHE A 71 -1.98 5.35 1.73
CA PHE A 71 -1.71 5.83 0.37
C PHE A 71 -2.98 5.89 -0.49
N ASN A 72 -3.86 4.89 -0.38
CA ASN A 72 -5.14 4.91 -1.10
C ASN A 72 -6.01 6.09 -0.66
N LEU A 73 -6.14 6.33 0.65
CA LEU A 73 -6.88 7.47 1.18
C LEU A 73 -6.25 8.81 0.79
N LEU A 74 -4.92 8.93 0.85
CA LEU A 74 -4.22 10.13 0.37
C LEU A 74 -4.48 10.37 -1.13
N GLY A 75 -4.48 9.32 -1.94
CA GLY A 75 -4.84 9.41 -3.36
C GLY A 75 -6.26 9.90 -3.59
N ASP A 76 -7.21 9.42 -2.78
CA ASP A 76 -8.61 9.88 -2.80
C ASP A 76 -8.73 11.36 -2.39
N LEU A 77 -8.02 11.80 -1.35
CA LEU A 77 -8.00 13.20 -0.91
C LEU A 77 -7.38 14.11 -1.98
N VAL A 78 -6.29 13.68 -2.61
CA VAL A 78 -5.68 14.40 -3.72
C VAL A 78 -6.65 14.48 -4.89
N ARG A 79 -7.31 13.38 -5.26
CA ARG A 79 -8.34 13.35 -6.31
C ARG A 79 -9.45 14.36 -6.05
N GLU A 80 -9.95 14.41 -4.82
CA GLU A 80 -11.02 15.34 -4.45
C GLU A 80 -10.56 16.80 -4.52
N SER A 81 -9.34 17.11 -4.06
CA SER A 81 -8.79 18.46 -4.15
C SER A 81 -8.54 18.93 -5.60
N VAL A 82 -8.31 17.99 -6.50
CA VAL A 82 -7.89 18.23 -7.89
C VAL A 82 -9.08 18.19 -8.88
N ASP A 83 -10.22 17.60 -8.52
CA ASP A 83 -11.43 17.55 -9.36
C ASP A 83 -12.44 18.66 -9.01
N PRO A 84 -12.39 19.85 -9.66
CA PRO A 84 -13.33 20.94 -9.42
C PRO A 84 -14.77 20.64 -9.89
N ARG A 85 -15.03 19.48 -10.52
CA ARG A 85 -16.35 19.15 -11.06
C ARG A 85 -17.37 18.72 -9.99
N LEU A 86 -16.94 18.28 -8.80
CA LEU A 86 -17.87 18.04 -7.69
C LEU A 86 -18.51 19.33 -7.14
N ARG A 87 -17.86 20.49 -7.32
CA ARG A 87 -18.32 21.77 -6.77
C ARG A 87 -19.50 22.40 -7.55
N ARG A 88 -19.82 21.91 -8.75
CA ARG A 88 -20.83 22.52 -9.64
C ARG A 88 -22.21 21.86 -9.64
N ARG A 89 -22.40 20.74 -8.93
CA ARG A 89 -23.70 20.04 -8.89
C ARG A 89 -24.63 20.50 -7.74
N PHE A 90 -24.19 21.47 -6.94
CA PHE A 90 -24.93 22.01 -5.80
C PHE A 90 -25.41 23.47 -5.98
N PHE A 91 -25.32 24.03 -7.20
CA PHE A 91 -25.93 25.30 -7.56
C PHE A 91 -26.83 25.13 -8.79
#